data_AF-A0A920ABW6-F1
#
_entry.id   AF-A0A920ABW6-F1
#
_cell.length_a   1.000
_cell.length_b   1.000
_cell.length_c   1.000
_cell.angle_alpha   90.00
_cell.angle_beta   90.00
_cell.angle_gamma   90.00
#
_symmetry.space_group_name_H-M   'P 1'
#
loop_
_entity.id
_entity.type
_entity.pdbx_description
1 polymer ?
#
loop_
_entity_poly.entity_id
_entity_poly.type
_entity_poly.pdbx_seq_one_letter_code
_entity_poly.pdbx_strand_id
1 'polypeptide(L)'
;MLDGYTHRLMQFVMQAYKDVRTDTAINEGPASVAHGAVLFIKQRYNSLKHKKIVLFGTGEIGETTAKNLLKHPHKEMVLINRTRSKAEAIANSLGLRVANIEDLQKNSQIPIF
;
A
#
# COMPACT_ATOMS: atom_id res chain seq x y z
N MET A 1 -14.09 24.86 25.58
CA MET A 1 -14.08 23.59 26.35
C MET A 1 -15.26 22.77 25.88
N LEU A 2 -15.08 21.49 25.54
CA LEU A 2 -16.23 20.59 25.31
C LEU A 2 -17.03 20.51 26.61
N ASP A 3 -18.35 20.69 26.55
CA ASP A 3 -19.21 20.58 27.73
C ASP A 3 -19.28 19.13 28.25
N GLY A 4 -19.73 18.95 29.50
CA GLY A 4 -19.80 17.64 30.17
C GLY A 4 -20.78 16.63 29.57
N TYR A 5 -21.74 17.08 28.75
CA TYR A 5 -22.62 16.20 27.97
C TYR A 5 -21.91 15.71 26.71
N THR A 6 -21.24 16.60 25.99
CA THR A 6 -20.49 16.24 24.78
C THR A 6 -19.32 15.31 25.11
N HIS A 7 -18.67 15.50 26.26
CA HIS A 7 -17.63 14.56 26.73
C HIS A 7 -18.19 13.15 26.96
N ARG A 8 -19.33 13.03 27.64
CA ARG A 8 -19.99 11.73 27.88
C ARG A 8 -20.45 11.08 26.57
N LEU A 9 -21.01 11.86 25.66
CA LEU A 9 -21.38 11.38 24.32
C LEU A 9 -20.17 10.79 23.58
N MET A 10 -19.03 11.50 23.57
CA MET A 10 -17.81 10.99 22.93
C MET A 10 -17.30 9.70 23.57
N GLN A 11 -17.38 9.56 24.91
CA GLN A 11 -17.03 8.30 25.57
C GLN A 11 -17.94 7.15 25.11
N PHE A 12 -19.26 7.38 25.04
CA PHE A 12 -20.20 6.37 24.55
C PHE A 12 -19.94 5.99 23.09
N VAL A 13 -19.68 6.96 22.21
CA VAL A 13 -19.36 6.71 20.80
C VAL A 13 -18.08 5.88 20.66
N MET A 14 -17.04 6.22 21.43
CA MET A 14 -15.77 5.48 21.43
C MET A 14 -15.93 4.05 21.96
N GLN A 15 -16.78 3.84 22.97
CA GLN A 15 -17.09 2.51 23.49
C GLN A 15 -17.84 1.67 22.45
N ALA A 16 -18.93 2.20 21.89
CA ALA A 16 -19.69 1.50 20.84
C ALA A 16 -18.82 1.20 19.61
N TYR A 17 -17.92 2.12 19.22
CA TYR A 17 -16.94 1.87 18.17
C TYR A 17 -16.03 0.67 18.50
N LYS A 18 -15.52 0.58 19.74
CA LYS A 18 -14.66 -0.56 20.16
C LYS A 18 -15.45 -1.87 20.16
N ASP A 19 -16.68 -1.87 20.65
CA ASP A 19 -17.52 -3.06 20.72
C ASP A 19 -17.80 -3.57 19.30
N VAL A 20 -18.25 -2.70 18.39
CA VAL A 20 -18.42 -3.04 16.96
C VAL A 20 -17.11 -3.52 16.34
N ARG A 21 -15.98 -2.89 16.68
CA ARG A 21 -14.67 -3.27 16.12
C ARG A 21 -14.19 -4.64 16.59
N THR A 22 -14.55 -5.04 17.81
CA THR A 22 -14.06 -6.26 18.48
C THR A 22 -15.00 -7.44 18.29
N ASP A 23 -16.30 -7.19 18.38
CA ASP A 23 -17.33 -8.23 18.42
C ASP A 23 -17.94 -8.53 17.03
N THR A 24 -17.50 -7.80 16.00
CA THR A 24 -17.92 -8.04 14.62
C THR A 24 -16.74 -8.20 13.68
N ALA A 25 -16.97 -8.94 12.59
CA ALA A 25 -16.00 -9.13 11.51
C ALA A 25 -15.82 -7.89 10.61
N ILE A 26 -16.32 -6.70 10.99
CA ILE A 26 -16.23 -5.49 10.14
C ILE A 26 -14.78 -5.06 9.87
N ASN A 27 -13.83 -5.49 10.70
CA ASN A 27 -12.39 -5.27 10.48
C ASN A 27 -11.69 -6.44 9.78
N GLU A 28 -12.40 -7.53 9.50
CA GLU A 28 -11.86 -8.66 8.76
C GLU A 28 -11.89 -8.34 7.26
N GLY A 29 -10.87 -7.62 6.82
CA GLY A 29 -10.76 -7.18 5.44
C GLY A 29 -9.61 -6.20 5.23
N PRO A 30 -9.41 -5.73 3.99
CA PRO A 30 -8.41 -4.72 3.72
C PRO A 30 -8.77 -3.41 4.44
N ALA A 31 -8.05 -3.13 5.53
CA ALA A 31 -8.17 -1.89 6.29
C ALA A 31 -7.73 -0.62 5.52
N SER A 32 -7.19 -0.78 4.30
CA SER A 32 -6.81 0.31 3.42
C SER A 32 -6.77 -0.12 1.95
N VAL A 33 -6.81 0.86 1.04
CA VAL A 33 -6.66 0.63 -0.41
C VAL A 33 -5.34 -0.10 -0.73
N ALA A 34 -4.25 0.27 -0.05
CA ALA A 34 -2.96 -0.39 -0.19
C ALA A 34 -3.01 -1.88 0.19
N HIS A 35 -3.70 -2.21 1.30
CA HIS A 35 -3.87 -3.59 1.73
C HIS A 35 -4.79 -4.36 0.75
N GLY A 36 -5.86 -3.72 0.28
CA GLY A 36 -6.79 -4.30 -0.70
C GLY A 36 -6.11 -4.68 -2.00
N ALA A 37 -5.22 -3.82 -2.51
CA ALA A 37 -4.43 -4.10 -3.71
C ALA A 37 -3.55 -5.35 -3.55
N VAL A 38 -2.90 -5.51 -2.39
CA VAL A 38 -2.05 -6.69 -2.10
C VAL A 38 -2.87 -7.96 -1.97
N LEU A 39 -4.02 -7.91 -1.27
CA LEU A 39 -4.93 -9.05 -1.17
C LEU A 39 -5.45 -9.47 -2.55
N PHE A 40 -5.83 -8.52 -3.39
CA PHE A 40 -6.28 -8.77 -4.76
C PHE A 40 -5.19 -9.49 -5.57
N ILE A 41 -3.95 -9.00 -5.51
CA ILE A 41 -2.80 -9.64 -6.19
C ILE A 41 -2.61 -11.07 -5.68
N LYS A 42 -2.71 -11.30 -4.36
CA LYS A 42 -2.58 -12.64 -3.76
C LYS A 42 -3.69 -13.61 -4.16
N GLN A 43 -4.93 -13.13 -4.27
CA GLN A 43 -6.05 -13.94 -4.74
C GLN A 43 -5.90 -14.30 -6.23
N ARG A 44 -5.27 -13.41 -7.01
CA ARG A 44 -5.10 -13.60 -8.45
C ARG A 44 -3.87 -14.46 -8.81
N TYR A 45 -2.85 -14.49 -7.97
CA TYR A 45 -1.59 -15.18 -8.20
C TYR A 45 -1.18 -16.03 -6.99
N ASN A 46 -1.00 -17.34 -7.21
CA ASN A 46 -0.57 -18.28 -6.16
C ASN A 46 0.81 -17.95 -5.57
N SER A 47 1.70 -17.29 -6.33
CA SER A 47 3.02 -16.87 -5.86
C SER A 47 3.54 -15.66 -6.64
N LEU A 48 4.19 -14.74 -5.92
CA LEU A 48 4.87 -13.58 -6.47
C LEU A 48 6.38 -13.79 -6.65
N LYS A 49 6.94 -14.90 -6.18
CA LYS A 49 8.39 -15.14 -6.08
C LYS A 49 9.16 -14.95 -7.38
N HIS A 50 8.52 -15.26 -8.51
CA HIS A 50 9.13 -15.13 -9.85
C HIS A 50 8.54 -13.99 -10.67
N LYS A 51 7.68 -13.16 -10.06
CA LYS A 51 7.04 -12.01 -10.70
C LYS A 51 7.84 -10.75 -10.41
N LYS A 52 7.90 -9.91 -11.43
CA LYS A 52 8.51 -8.58 -11.37
C LYS A 52 7.37 -7.57 -11.26
N ILE A 53 7.47 -6.64 -10.33
CA ILE A 53 6.40 -5.71 -9.95
C ILE A 53 6.84 -4.30 -10.26
N VAL A 54 5.93 -3.53 -10.89
CA VAL A 54 6.13 -2.11 -11.13
C VAL A 54 5.08 -1.35 -10.35
N LEU A 55 5.52 -0.46 -9.47
CA LEU A 55 4.64 0.46 -8.76
C LEU A 55 4.71 1.82 -9.45
N PHE A 56 3.59 2.19 -10.07
CA PHE A 56 3.41 3.50 -10.67
C PHE A 56 2.76 4.45 -9.67
N GLY A 57 3.47 5.52 -9.33
CA GLY A 57 3.05 6.49 -8.33
C GLY A 57 3.57 6.16 -6.94
N THR A 58 4.36 7.08 -6.39
CA THR A 58 4.99 6.95 -5.07
C THR A 58 4.45 8.01 -4.10
N GLY A 59 3.12 8.16 -4.06
CA GLY A 59 2.45 8.94 -3.03
C GLY A 59 2.30 8.13 -1.72
N GLU A 60 1.54 8.65 -0.77
CA GLU A 60 1.32 8.02 0.56
C GLU A 60 0.77 6.59 0.46
N ILE A 61 -0.23 6.38 -0.40
CA ILE A 61 -0.81 5.06 -0.67
C ILE A 61 0.22 4.15 -1.37
N GLY A 62 0.98 4.68 -2.33
CA GLY A 62 2.00 3.94 -3.07
C GLY A 62 3.11 3.44 -2.15
N GLU A 63 3.62 4.29 -1.26
CA GLU A 63 4.64 3.91 -0.29
C GLU A 63 4.16 2.79 0.64
N THR A 64 2.94 2.92 1.18
CA THR A 64 2.33 1.89 2.03
C THR A 64 2.12 0.58 1.27
N THR A 65 1.74 0.66 0.00
CA THR A 65 1.59 -0.49 -0.89
C THR A 65 2.93 -1.18 -1.13
N ALA A 66 4.00 -0.42 -1.41
CA ALA A 66 5.35 -0.95 -1.56
C ALA A 66 5.83 -1.67 -0.30
N LYS A 67 5.68 -1.03 0.87
CA LYS A 67 6.01 -1.64 2.17
C LYS A 67 5.28 -2.96 2.41
N ASN A 68 4.00 -3.04 2.04
CA ASN A 68 3.23 -4.27 2.20
C ASN A 68 3.63 -5.35 1.19
N LEU A 69 3.94 -4.99 -0.06
CA LEU A 69 4.41 -5.93 -1.08
C LEU A 69 5.80 -6.48 -0.77
N LEU A 70 6.69 -5.66 -0.19
CA LEU A 70 8.03 -6.07 0.22
C LEU A 70 8.04 -7.17 1.29
N LYS A 71 6.96 -7.29 2.09
CA LYS A 71 6.78 -8.40 3.04
C LYS A 71 6.53 -9.75 2.35
N HIS A 72 6.35 -9.76 1.03
CA HIS A 72 6.10 -10.96 0.24
C HIS A 72 7.26 -11.21 -0.74
N PRO A 73 7.68 -12.47 -0.91
CA PRO A 73 8.78 -12.79 -1.82
C PRO A 73 8.38 -12.46 -3.26
N HIS A 74 9.22 -11.67 -3.91
CA HIS A 74 9.07 -11.25 -5.30
C HIS A 74 10.44 -11.28 -6.00
N LYS A 75 10.46 -11.30 -7.33
CA LYS A 75 11.72 -11.35 -8.09
C LYS A 75 12.41 -10.00 -8.11
N GLU A 76 11.64 -8.95 -8.39
CA GLU A 76 12.12 -7.58 -8.47
C GLU A 76 10.95 -6.61 -8.32
N MET A 77 11.18 -5.48 -7.68
CA MET A 77 10.20 -4.40 -7.57
C MET A 77 10.84 -3.07 -7.97
N VAL A 78 10.12 -2.32 -8.82
CA VAL A 78 10.61 -1.06 -9.40
C VAL A 78 9.57 0.04 -9.20
N LEU A 79 10.05 1.23 -8.86
CA LEU A 79 9.22 2.42 -8.69
C LEU A 79 9.30 3.31 -9.92
N ILE A 80 8.15 3.78 -10.38
CA ILE A 80 8.02 4.78 -11.44
C ILE A 80 7.14 5.91 -10.93
N ASN A 81 7.56 7.16 -11.11
CA ASN A 81 6.77 8.32 -10.75
C ASN A 81 6.99 9.47 -11.72
N ARG A 82 6.01 10.38 -11.83
CA ARG A 82 6.13 11.60 -12.65
C ARG A 82 7.30 12.48 -12.21
N THR A 83 7.54 12.55 -10.89
CA THR A 83 8.69 13.26 -10.31
C THR A 83 9.66 12.24 -9.75
N ARG A 84 10.81 12.08 -10.41
CA ARG A 84 11.83 11.09 -10.07
C ARG A 84 12.36 11.22 -8.64
N SER A 85 12.65 12.44 -8.19
CA SER A 85 13.15 12.71 -6.83
C SER A 85 12.25 12.14 -5.73
N LYS A 86 10.91 12.17 -5.90
CA LYS A 86 9.97 11.57 -4.94
C LYS A 86 10.07 10.03 -4.91
N ALA A 87 10.26 9.41 -6.07
CA ALA A 87 10.44 7.97 -6.14
C ALA A 87 11.79 7.56 -5.57
N GLU A 88 12.85 8.34 -5.80
CA GLU A 88 14.19 8.08 -5.25
C GLU A 88 14.21 8.15 -3.72
N ALA A 89 13.53 9.12 -3.12
CA ALA A 89 13.44 9.22 -1.66
C ALA A 89 12.83 7.95 -1.02
N ILE A 90 11.74 7.43 -1.61
CA ILE A 90 11.08 6.20 -1.13
C ILE A 90 11.87 4.95 -1.52
N ALA A 91 12.46 4.93 -2.71
CA ALA A 91 13.28 3.83 -3.17
C ALA A 91 14.51 3.63 -2.27
N ASN A 92 15.16 4.72 -1.87
CA ASN A 92 16.31 4.69 -0.98
C ASN A 92 15.96 4.14 0.40
N SER A 93 14.78 4.48 0.95
CA SER A 93 14.35 3.96 2.26
C SER A 93 13.94 2.49 2.22
N LEU A 94 13.51 2.01 1.05
CA LEU A 94 13.01 0.64 0.85
C LEU A 94 13.99 -0.28 0.11
N GLY A 95 15.16 0.22 -0.31
CA GLY A 95 16.14 -0.53 -1.10
C GLY A 95 15.64 -0.92 -2.51
N LEU A 96 14.78 -0.10 -3.11
CA LEU A 96 14.17 -0.37 -4.43
C LEU A 96 14.90 0.38 -5.55
N ARG A 97 14.69 -0.05 -6.79
CA ARG A 97 15.15 0.67 -7.99
C ARG A 97 14.09 1.64 -8.48
N VAL A 98 14.52 2.81 -8.98
CA VAL A 98 13.66 3.74 -9.72
C VAL A 98 13.92 3.59 -11.22
N ALA A 99 12.87 3.54 -12.02
CA ALA A 99 12.92 3.59 -13.48
C ALA A 99 12.27 4.87 -14.01
N ASN A 100 12.68 5.31 -15.21
CA ASN A 100 12.07 6.49 -15.83
C ASN A 100 10.70 6.15 -16.41
N ILE A 101 9.80 7.13 -16.40
CA ILE A 101 8.47 6.97 -17.00
C ILE A 101 8.55 6.72 -18.53
N GLU A 102 9.59 7.24 -19.17
CA GLU A 102 9.89 7.04 -20.60
C GLU A 102 10.23 5.57 -20.91
N ASP A 103 10.82 4.86 -19.95
CA ASP A 103 11.15 3.43 -20.08
C ASP A 103 9.89 2.56 -20.07
N LEU A 104 8.75 3.09 -19.58
CA LEU A 104 7.46 2.41 -19.59
C LEU A 104 6.89 2.33 -21.02
N GLN A 105 7.07 3.38 -21.84
CA GLN A 105 6.56 3.42 -23.21
C GLN A 105 7.45 2.66 -24.20
N LYS A 106 8.76 2.63 -23.95
CA LYS A 106 9.72 2.09 -24.91
C LYS A 106 9.61 0.60 -25.12
N ASN A 107 8.86 -0.14 -24.29
CA ASN A 107 8.81 -1.58 -24.42
C ASN A 107 7.78 -2.23 -23.48
N SER A 108 7.09 -3.26 -23.98
CA SER A 108 6.65 -4.46 -23.23
C SER A 108 7.82 -5.26 -22.58
N GLN A 109 8.92 -4.56 -22.31
CA GLN A 109 10.26 -4.89 -21.84
C GLN A 109 10.83 -3.60 -21.21
N ILE A 110 10.21 -3.17 -20.11
CA ILE A 110 11.09 -2.71 -19.02
C ILE A 110 12.12 -3.86 -18.87
N PRO A 111 13.44 -3.64 -18.62
CA PRO A 111 14.46 -4.71 -18.51
C PRO A 111 14.24 -5.69 -17.32
N ILE A 112 12.98 -5.84 -16.94
CA ILE A 112 12.28 -6.72 -16.03
C ILE A 112 11.23 -7.59 -16.79
N PHE A 113 11.45 -8.00 -18.04
CA PHE A 113 10.83 -9.25 -18.53
C PHE A 113 11.93 -10.25 -18.83
#